data_AF-A0A0N5CBQ0-F1
#
_entry.id   AF-A0A0N5CBQ0-F1
#
_cell.length_a   1.000
_cell.length_b   1.000
_cell.length_c   1.000
_cell.angle_alpha   90.00
_cell.angle_beta   90.00
_cell.angle_gamma   90.00
#
_symmetry.space_group_name_H-M   'P 1'
#
loop_
_entity.id
_entity.type
_entity.pdbx_description
1 polymer ?
#
loop_
_entity_poly.entity_id
_entity_poly.type
_entity_poly.pdbx_seq_one_letter_code
_entity_poly.pdbx_strand_id
1 'polypeptide(L)'
;MQKLLLLAILGLTVSTIYCDSGSGSGSSESSEAKDLKKKKECAGDVVDETGDSGKPLLIEALFNVSITLTGEDKIIFETFIIELEGLFASENYTSLEIVMYSSFKLKKFFLKYPVFYKQCKFLSIGSWGTFYDLFQVGVYLSADKFNGCLIVNESGKFDLIEAFLQFKSKCPNPAAFEVYISQLTLILESTEYSESEKYALIYELILEISVEFPDLKEEFLELEIGSFGSIYMLQEISVQYYRMKEVKKLFKGTPKCEFVSALYSCLSDSKYQLSMSNKGYLKVLFDKFSVIIANDTLTYAEQIKAISYQYRQFIKTYYYLQETILSFEISAEFGTFGDFIAMFAFGESQECWPEDFLTFPEVTTEVATTETATTEAPTTVPVTGDCSTASSVVLQVVGTQSILYTS
;
A
#
# COMPACT_ATOMS: atom_id res chain seq x y z
N MET A 1 31.93 6.86 36.98
CA MET A 1 32.35 5.85 35.99
C MET A 1 32.02 4.49 36.59
N GLN A 2 31.23 3.61 35.99
CA GLN A 2 30.68 3.57 34.65
C GLN A 2 29.46 2.64 34.69
N LYS A 3 28.44 3.07 33.95
CA LYS A 3 27.14 2.43 33.73
C LYS A 3 27.31 0.96 33.32
N LEU A 4 26.83 0.05 34.16
CA LEU A 4 26.61 -1.33 33.76
C LEU A 4 25.60 -1.94 34.74
N LEU A 5 24.31 -1.76 34.49
CA LEU A 5 23.27 -2.74 34.81
C LEU A 5 21.91 -2.20 34.33
N LEU A 6 21.07 -3.12 33.85
CA LEU A 6 19.65 -2.99 33.49
C LEU A 6 19.32 -2.36 32.13
N LEU A 7 19.53 -3.15 31.08
CA LEU A 7 18.69 -3.15 29.87
C LEU A 7 18.73 -4.56 29.28
N ALA A 8 18.06 -5.47 29.99
CA ALA A 8 17.82 -6.85 29.57
C ALA A 8 16.51 -7.33 30.20
N ILE A 9 15.38 -6.79 29.73
CA ILE A 9 14.03 -7.37 29.86
C ILE A 9 13.35 -7.07 28.51
N LEU A 10 13.48 -8.01 27.58
CA LEU A 10 12.46 -8.96 27.11
C LEU A 10 11.47 -8.34 26.10
N GLY A 11 11.61 -8.82 24.86
CA GLY A 11 10.69 -8.65 23.74
C GLY A 11 11.12 -9.53 22.57
N LEU A 12 11.71 -10.70 22.85
CA LEU A 12 11.89 -11.77 21.86
C LEU A 12 10.65 -12.66 21.94
N THR A 13 9.54 -12.17 21.39
CA THR A 13 8.47 -13.05 20.93
C THR A 13 8.56 -13.05 19.41
N VAL A 14 9.01 -14.16 18.85
CA VAL A 14 8.64 -14.51 17.48
C VAL A 14 7.12 -14.57 17.51
N SER A 15 6.45 -13.60 16.90
CA SER A 15 4.99 -13.55 16.80
C SER A 15 4.52 -14.75 15.98
N THR A 16 4.33 -15.89 16.64
CA THR A 16 3.41 -16.91 16.13
C THR A 16 2.03 -16.29 16.26
N ILE A 17 1.47 -15.83 15.14
CA ILE A 17 0.11 -15.31 15.03
C ILE A 17 -0.82 -16.37 15.62
N TYR A 18 -1.23 -16.20 16.87
CA TYR A 18 -2.19 -17.07 17.52
C TYR A 18 -3.59 -16.63 17.09
N CYS A 19 -3.96 -17.03 15.87
CA CYS A 19 -5.36 -17.35 15.58
C CYS A 19 -5.31 -18.69 14.87
N ASP A 20 -5.51 -19.77 15.62
CA ASP A 20 -5.68 -21.10 15.09
C ASP A 20 -7.18 -21.32 14.86
N SER A 21 -7.57 -21.47 13.60
CA SER A 21 -8.73 -22.25 13.20
C SER A 21 -8.74 -22.46 11.68
N GLY A 22 -8.68 -23.73 11.28
CA GLY A 22 -9.29 -24.17 10.02
C GLY A 22 -8.37 -24.28 8.82
N SER A 23 -7.75 -25.45 8.67
CA SER A 23 -7.32 -25.99 7.38
C SER A 23 -8.50 -26.09 6.39
N GLY A 24 -8.37 -25.50 5.20
CA GLY A 24 -9.07 -25.98 3.99
C GLY A 24 -9.65 -24.93 3.05
N SER A 25 -8.92 -24.57 2.00
CA SER A 25 -9.28 -24.74 0.58
C SER A 25 -8.31 -23.91 -0.28
N GLY A 26 -7.95 -24.42 -1.45
CA GLY A 26 -6.90 -23.83 -2.28
C GLY A 26 -7.27 -22.45 -2.84
N SER A 27 -6.82 -21.39 -2.17
CA SER A 27 -6.78 -20.04 -2.74
C SER A 27 -5.33 -19.70 -3.14
N SER A 28 -5.16 -19.27 -4.39
CA SER A 28 -3.93 -18.72 -4.98
C SER A 28 -3.49 -17.38 -4.38
N GLU A 29 -4.20 -16.89 -3.38
CA GLU A 29 -3.94 -15.66 -2.63
C GLU A 29 -2.53 -15.67 -2.01
N SER A 30 -1.86 -14.52 -2.13
CA SER A 30 -0.53 -14.29 -1.59
C SER A 30 -0.51 -14.30 -0.06
N SER A 31 0.69 -14.44 0.50
CA SER A 31 0.88 -14.52 1.94
C SER A 31 0.60 -13.23 2.69
N GLU A 32 0.96 -12.08 2.12
CA GLU A 32 0.79 -10.77 2.75
C GLU A 32 -0.68 -10.38 2.80
N ALA A 33 -1.42 -10.69 1.73
CA ALA A 33 -2.87 -10.52 1.69
C ALA A 33 -3.58 -11.44 2.70
N LYS A 34 -3.15 -12.70 2.81
CA LYS A 34 -3.65 -13.64 3.84
C LYS A 34 -3.38 -13.14 5.25
N ASP A 35 -2.16 -12.69 5.53
CA ASP A 35 -1.78 -12.19 6.84
C ASP A 35 -2.59 -10.92 7.20
N LEU A 36 -2.82 -10.00 6.24
CA LEU A 36 -3.65 -8.81 6.44
C LEU A 36 -5.13 -9.15 6.64
N LYS A 37 -5.69 -10.07 5.83
CA LYS A 37 -7.08 -10.53 5.94
C LYS A 37 -7.34 -11.18 7.29
N LYS A 38 -6.44 -12.03 7.76
CA LYS A 38 -6.50 -12.62 9.10
C LYS A 38 -6.52 -11.55 10.20
N LYS A 39 -5.64 -10.54 10.12
CA LYS A 39 -5.62 -9.42 11.07
C LYS A 39 -6.89 -8.59 11.03
N LYS A 40 -7.50 -8.40 9.85
CA LYS A 40 -8.82 -7.76 9.72
C LYS A 40 -9.91 -8.58 10.42
N GLU A 41 -9.93 -9.89 10.20
CA GLU A 41 -10.93 -10.81 10.77
C GLU A 41 -10.85 -10.85 12.31
N CYS A 42 -9.65 -10.78 12.89
CA CYS A 42 -9.43 -10.70 14.33
C CYS A 42 -9.19 -9.28 14.86
N ALA A 43 -9.54 -8.24 14.11
CA ALA A 43 -9.24 -6.86 14.48
C ALA A 43 -9.90 -6.45 15.81
N GLY A 44 -11.10 -6.98 16.10
CA GLY A 44 -11.83 -6.73 17.34
C GLY A 44 -11.04 -7.07 18.60
N ASP A 45 -10.15 -8.05 18.54
CA ASP A 45 -9.32 -8.50 19.68
C ASP A 45 -8.45 -7.36 20.22
N VAL A 46 -8.06 -6.39 19.39
CA VAL A 46 -7.29 -5.20 19.79
C VAL A 46 -8.05 -4.35 20.82
N VAL A 47 -9.39 -4.45 20.83
CA VAL A 47 -10.31 -3.74 21.72
C VAL A 47 -10.86 -4.67 22.80
N ASP A 48 -11.24 -5.90 22.43
CA ASP A 48 -11.99 -6.81 23.27
C ASP A 48 -11.10 -7.68 24.17
N GLU A 49 -9.89 -8.03 23.71
CA GLU A 49 -8.93 -8.76 24.53
C GLU A 49 -8.17 -7.83 25.48
N THR A 50 -7.79 -8.39 26.63
CA THR A 50 -7.08 -7.66 27.66
C THR A 50 -5.65 -8.15 27.79
N GLY A 51 -4.72 -7.21 27.97
CA GLY A 51 -3.34 -7.51 28.28
C GLY A 51 -3.14 -7.80 29.77
N ASP A 52 -1.88 -7.92 30.18
CA ASP A 52 -1.52 -8.31 31.55
C ASP A 52 -2.01 -7.33 32.62
N SER A 53 -2.25 -6.07 32.24
CA SER A 53 -2.79 -5.03 33.13
C SER A 53 -4.32 -5.04 33.25
N GLY A 54 -5.01 -5.88 32.47
CA GLY A 54 -6.47 -5.90 32.36
C GLY A 54 -7.05 -4.77 31.48
N LYS A 55 -6.19 -3.98 30.82
CA LYS A 55 -6.61 -2.98 29.82
C LYS A 55 -6.72 -3.62 28.43
N PRO A 56 -7.54 -3.04 27.52
CA PRO A 56 -7.55 -3.44 26.11
C PRO A 56 -6.15 -3.45 25.49
N LEU A 57 -5.88 -4.41 24.59
CA LEU A 57 -4.54 -4.60 24.01
C LEU A 57 -3.95 -3.31 23.42
N LEU A 58 -4.74 -2.50 22.70
CA LEU A 58 -4.25 -1.23 22.14
C LEU A 58 -3.82 -0.24 23.22
N ILE A 59 -4.65 -0.08 24.25
CA ILE A 59 -4.40 0.87 25.33
C ILE A 59 -3.18 0.43 26.14
N GLU A 60 -3.04 -0.87 26.39
CA GLU A 60 -1.86 -1.41 27.07
C GLU A 60 -0.58 -1.17 26.25
N ALA A 61 -0.60 -1.42 24.94
CA ALA A 61 0.54 -1.18 24.07
C ALA A 61 0.97 0.29 24.09
N LEU A 62 0.02 1.22 24.03
CA LEU A 62 0.30 2.66 24.14
C LEU A 62 0.81 3.05 25.52
N PHE A 63 0.26 2.48 26.59
CA PHE A 63 0.73 2.75 27.95
C PHE A 63 2.17 2.27 28.16
N ASN A 64 2.52 1.10 27.61
CA ASN A 64 3.89 0.59 27.63
C ASN A 64 4.88 1.53 26.93
N VAL A 65 4.47 2.15 25.82
CA VAL A 65 5.25 3.22 25.17
C VAL A 65 5.39 4.41 26.11
N SER A 66 4.29 4.91 26.68
CA SER A 66 4.29 6.08 27.58
C SER A 66 5.28 5.95 28.75
N ILE A 67 5.42 4.76 29.34
CA ILE A 67 6.35 4.51 30.46
C ILE A 67 7.82 4.81 30.06
N THR A 68 8.16 4.67 28.79
CA THR A 68 9.51 4.95 28.27
C THR A 68 9.75 6.43 27.98
N LEU A 69 8.70 7.23 27.90
CA LEU A 69 8.76 8.66 27.59
C LEU A 69 9.01 9.49 28.85
N THR A 70 9.53 10.71 28.66
CA THR A 70 9.76 11.66 29.75
C THR A 70 9.45 13.08 29.30
N GLY A 71 9.24 14.01 30.25
CA GLY A 71 9.02 15.42 29.94
C GLY A 71 7.74 15.68 29.17
N GLU A 72 7.81 16.61 28.21
CA GLU A 72 6.67 17.05 27.40
C GLU A 72 6.13 15.95 26.48
N ASP A 73 7.00 15.13 25.89
CA ASP A 73 6.61 14.00 25.04
C ASP A 73 5.68 13.04 25.79
N LYS A 74 5.96 12.78 27.07
CA LYS A 74 5.11 11.93 27.91
C LYS A 74 3.73 12.55 28.12
N ILE A 75 3.67 13.84 28.45
CA ILE A 75 2.41 14.55 28.70
C ILE A 75 1.53 14.53 27.44
N ILE A 76 2.11 14.84 26.29
CA ILE A 76 1.42 14.82 24.99
C ILE A 76 0.89 13.41 24.69
N PHE A 77 1.72 12.38 24.89
CA PHE A 77 1.35 11.00 24.60
C PHE A 77 0.26 10.47 25.56
N GLU A 78 0.37 10.75 26.86
CA GLU A 78 -0.65 10.36 27.85
C GLU A 78 -1.99 11.08 27.62
N THR A 79 -1.95 12.34 27.19
CA THR A 79 -3.17 13.08 26.81
C THR A 79 -3.88 12.39 25.64
N PHE A 80 -3.11 11.96 24.63
CA PHE A 80 -3.66 11.21 23.50
C PHE A 80 -4.25 9.86 23.94
N ILE A 81 -3.60 9.13 24.86
CA ILE A 81 -4.15 7.87 25.41
C ILE A 81 -5.51 8.11 26.06
N ILE A 82 -5.65 9.17 26.87
CA ILE A 82 -6.91 9.52 27.54
C ILE A 82 -8.02 9.82 26.52
N GLU A 83 -7.72 10.57 25.46
CA GLU A 83 -8.67 10.83 24.37
C GLU A 83 -9.12 9.53 23.69
N LEU A 84 -8.19 8.57 23.51
CA LEU A 84 -8.49 7.29 22.90
C LEU A 84 -9.30 6.38 23.84
N GLU A 85 -9.01 6.37 25.14
CA GLU A 85 -9.82 5.65 26.14
C GLU A 85 -11.28 6.14 26.13
N GLY A 86 -11.52 7.44 25.86
CA GLY A 86 -12.87 7.98 25.68
C GLY A 86 -13.64 7.36 24.50
N LEU A 87 -12.95 6.98 23.43
CA LEU A 87 -13.56 6.25 22.30
C LEU A 87 -13.94 4.82 22.70
N PHE A 88 -13.08 4.14 23.47
CA PHE A 88 -13.31 2.77 23.94
C PHE A 88 -14.47 2.68 24.93
N ALA A 89 -14.71 3.74 25.71
CA ALA A 89 -15.84 3.82 26.63
C ALA A 89 -17.19 4.13 25.93
N SER A 90 -17.19 4.41 24.62
CA SER A 90 -18.40 4.77 23.89
C SER A 90 -19.23 3.54 23.56
N GLU A 91 -20.52 3.56 23.93
CA GLU A 91 -21.48 2.50 23.56
C GLU A 91 -22.03 2.67 22.13
N ASN A 92 -21.61 3.70 21.40
CA ASN A 92 -22.13 4.03 20.07
C ASN A 92 -21.38 3.33 18.92
N TYR A 93 -20.28 2.64 19.22
CA TYR A 93 -19.41 2.04 18.21
C TYR A 93 -19.19 0.55 18.51
N THR A 94 -19.20 -0.25 17.46
CA THR A 94 -18.74 -1.65 17.51
C THR A 94 -17.22 -1.72 17.71
N SER A 95 -16.70 -2.86 18.17
CA SER A 95 -15.26 -3.06 18.34
C SER A 95 -14.48 -2.79 17.05
N LEU A 96 -15.00 -3.21 15.89
CA LEU A 96 -14.37 -2.93 14.58
C LEU A 96 -14.37 -1.44 14.23
N GLU A 97 -15.42 -0.70 14.56
CA GLU A 97 -15.45 0.76 14.37
C GLU A 97 -14.45 1.45 15.30
N ILE A 98 -14.35 1.00 16.56
CA ILE A 98 -13.34 1.51 17.50
C ILE A 98 -11.94 1.26 16.94
N VAL A 99 -11.64 0.07 16.42
CA VAL A 99 -10.34 -0.23 15.76
C VAL A 99 -10.09 0.70 14.59
N MET A 100 -11.08 0.84 13.70
CA MET A 100 -10.99 1.71 12.53
C MET A 100 -10.69 3.15 12.96
N TYR A 101 -11.52 3.79 13.79
CA TYR A 101 -11.28 5.18 14.22
C TYR A 101 -9.96 5.33 15.00
N SER A 102 -9.61 4.35 15.85
CA SER A 102 -8.35 4.37 16.59
C SER A 102 -7.13 4.33 15.68
N SER A 103 -7.17 3.52 14.62
CA SER A 103 -6.07 3.42 13.65
C SER A 103 -5.77 4.76 12.98
N PHE A 104 -6.80 5.49 12.53
CA PHE A 104 -6.64 6.79 11.89
C PHE A 104 -6.22 7.86 12.87
N LYS A 105 -6.86 7.94 14.05
CA LYS A 105 -6.48 8.88 15.11
C LYS A 105 -5.02 8.71 15.52
N LEU A 106 -4.59 7.46 15.72
CA LEU A 106 -3.21 7.14 16.09
C LEU A 106 -2.24 7.46 14.97
N LYS A 107 -2.57 7.15 13.71
CA LYS A 107 -1.71 7.49 12.58
C LYS A 107 -1.54 9.00 12.46
N LYS A 108 -2.62 9.79 12.57
CA LYS A 108 -2.55 11.27 12.57
C LYS A 108 -1.67 11.78 13.69
N PHE A 109 -1.85 11.26 14.91
CA PHE A 109 -1.06 11.63 16.06
C PHE A 109 0.44 11.34 15.82
N PHE A 110 0.79 10.15 15.32
CA PHE A 110 2.18 9.81 15.02
C PHE A 110 2.76 10.68 13.90
N LEU A 111 1.99 11.02 12.87
CA LEU A 111 2.45 11.91 11.80
C LEU A 111 2.64 13.35 12.28
N LYS A 112 1.80 13.82 13.21
CA LYS A 112 1.93 15.13 13.87
C LYS A 112 3.18 15.21 14.74
N TYR A 113 3.58 14.08 15.34
CA TYR A 113 4.78 13.97 16.16
C TYR A 113 5.73 12.89 15.61
N PRO A 114 6.57 13.21 14.58
CA PRO A 114 7.36 12.21 13.84
C PRO A 114 8.30 11.35 14.70
N VAL A 115 8.69 11.83 15.89
CA VAL A 115 9.46 11.05 16.86
C VAL A 115 8.73 9.77 17.26
N PHE A 116 7.41 9.85 17.52
CA PHE A 116 6.59 8.70 17.87
C PHE A 116 6.40 7.78 16.67
N TYR A 117 6.16 8.34 15.47
CA TYR A 117 6.06 7.50 14.27
C TYR A 117 7.30 6.64 14.05
N LYS A 118 8.49 7.24 14.17
CA LYS A 118 9.76 6.53 13.98
C LYS A 118 10.01 5.45 15.03
N GLN A 119 9.65 5.71 16.29
CA GLN A 119 9.91 4.79 17.40
C GLN A 119 8.85 3.69 17.54
N CYS A 120 7.59 4.01 17.26
CA CYS A 120 6.47 3.19 17.68
C CYS A 120 5.86 2.35 16.57
N LYS A 121 5.97 2.74 15.29
CA LYS A 121 5.18 2.11 14.22
C LYS A 121 5.37 0.59 14.09
N PHE A 122 6.52 0.03 14.47
CA PHE A 122 6.77 -1.41 14.41
C PHE A 122 6.67 -2.12 15.78
N LEU A 123 6.28 -1.40 16.84
CA LEU A 123 6.03 -2.03 18.14
C LEU A 123 4.76 -2.87 18.10
N SER A 124 4.80 -3.98 18.84
CA SER A 124 3.71 -4.94 18.92
C SER A 124 2.53 -4.43 19.77
N ILE A 125 1.33 -4.79 19.34
CA ILE A 125 0.08 -4.69 20.08
C ILE A 125 -0.28 -6.10 20.53
N GLY A 126 0.08 -6.45 21.76
CA GLY A 126 -0.06 -7.81 22.28
C GLY A 126 0.53 -8.87 21.34
N SER A 127 -0.23 -9.93 21.10
CA SER A 127 0.06 -10.98 20.11
C SER A 127 -0.55 -10.73 18.73
N TRP A 128 -1.35 -9.67 18.57
CA TRP A 128 -2.18 -9.44 17.38
C TRP A 128 -1.34 -8.99 16.15
N GLY A 129 -0.45 -8.02 16.35
CA GLY A 129 0.31 -7.39 15.27
C GLY A 129 1.09 -6.19 15.75
N THR A 130 1.44 -5.28 14.84
CA THR A 130 2.13 -4.02 15.14
C THR A 130 1.23 -2.80 14.93
N PHE A 131 1.66 -1.62 15.38
CA PHE A 131 0.96 -0.37 15.04
C PHE A 131 0.90 -0.11 13.52
N TYR A 132 1.91 -0.52 12.78
CA TYR A 132 1.92 -0.46 11.31
C TYR A 132 0.81 -1.32 10.74
N ASP A 133 0.64 -2.55 11.25
CA ASP A 133 -0.46 -3.43 10.85
C ASP A 133 -1.83 -2.82 11.18
N LEU A 134 -1.97 -2.20 12.36
CA LEU A 134 -3.19 -1.50 12.76
C LEU A 134 -3.57 -0.40 11.76
N PHE A 135 -2.59 0.36 11.26
CA PHE A 135 -2.84 1.37 10.23
C PHE A 135 -3.35 0.76 8.92
N GLN A 136 -2.77 -0.36 8.47
CA GLN A 136 -3.22 -1.03 7.25
C GLN A 136 -4.61 -1.66 7.41
N VAL A 137 -4.88 -2.28 8.57
CA VAL A 137 -6.21 -2.83 8.89
C VAL A 137 -7.25 -1.71 8.98
N GLY A 138 -6.89 -0.55 9.51
CA GLY A 138 -7.72 0.65 9.50
C GLY A 138 -8.18 1.07 8.12
N VAL A 139 -7.22 1.22 7.20
CA VAL A 139 -7.48 1.50 5.77
C VAL A 139 -8.40 0.43 5.18
N TYR A 140 -8.11 -0.84 5.45
CA TYR A 140 -8.91 -1.95 4.93
C TYR A 140 -10.37 -1.91 5.45
N LEU A 141 -10.58 -1.80 6.76
CA LEU A 141 -11.92 -1.70 7.35
C LEU A 141 -12.69 -0.49 6.80
N SER A 142 -12.01 0.63 6.58
CA SER A 142 -12.65 1.84 6.05
C SER A 142 -13.00 1.76 4.56
N ALA A 143 -12.22 1.06 3.73
CA ALA A 143 -12.47 0.98 2.30
C ALA A 143 -13.86 0.42 1.98
N ASP A 144 -14.30 -0.61 2.71
CA ASP A 144 -15.64 -1.19 2.55
C ASP A 144 -16.75 -0.16 2.80
N LYS A 145 -16.51 0.77 3.74
CA LYS A 145 -17.44 1.85 4.11
C LYS A 145 -17.46 2.96 3.06
N PHE A 146 -16.32 3.27 2.45
CA PHE A 146 -16.16 4.41 1.55
C PHE A 146 -16.62 4.15 0.10
N ASN A 147 -16.98 2.92 -0.28
CA ASN A 147 -17.57 2.65 -1.60
C ASN A 147 -18.80 3.52 -1.90
N GLY A 148 -19.56 3.92 -0.87
CA GLY A 148 -20.71 4.81 -1.01
C GLY A 148 -20.37 6.26 -1.36
N CYS A 149 -19.11 6.71 -1.20
CA CYS A 149 -18.73 8.11 -1.43
C CYS A 149 -18.62 8.49 -2.92
N LEU A 150 -18.51 7.49 -3.80
CA LEU A 150 -18.42 7.68 -5.25
C LEU A 150 -19.78 7.67 -5.96
N ILE A 151 -20.88 7.49 -5.22
CA ILE A 151 -22.24 7.42 -5.76
C ILE A 151 -23.12 8.53 -5.19
N VAL A 152 -24.21 8.83 -5.89
CA VAL A 152 -25.21 9.78 -5.40
C VAL A 152 -26.03 9.17 -4.26
N ASN A 153 -26.28 9.95 -3.22
CA ASN A 153 -27.15 9.59 -2.11
C ASN A 153 -28.64 9.64 -2.52
N GLU A 154 -29.53 9.32 -1.58
CA GLU A 154 -31.00 9.32 -1.79
C GLU A 154 -31.56 10.67 -2.25
N SER A 155 -30.83 11.78 -2.02
CA SER A 155 -31.20 13.13 -2.45
C SER A 155 -30.65 13.48 -3.85
N GLY A 156 -30.01 12.54 -4.54
CA GLY A 156 -29.42 12.74 -5.87
C GLY A 156 -28.13 13.56 -5.86
N LYS A 157 -27.39 13.56 -4.75
CA LYS A 157 -26.15 14.34 -4.58
C LYS A 157 -24.99 13.48 -4.12
N PHE A 158 -23.76 13.87 -4.44
CA PHE A 158 -22.56 13.24 -3.89
C PHE A 158 -22.21 13.85 -2.53
N ASP A 159 -22.10 13.03 -1.48
CA ASP A 159 -21.73 13.50 -0.13
C ASP A 159 -20.32 14.13 -0.11
N LEU A 160 -19.42 13.67 -0.98
CA LEU A 160 -18.08 14.23 -1.14
C LEU A 160 -18.10 15.66 -1.71
N ILE A 161 -19.02 15.94 -2.65
CA ILE A 161 -19.21 17.31 -3.16
C ILE A 161 -19.76 18.22 -2.06
N GLU A 162 -20.71 17.73 -1.26
CA GLU A 162 -21.25 18.50 -0.13
C GLU A 162 -20.17 18.83 0.91
N ALA A 163 -19.25 17.90 1.21
CA ALA A 163 -18.09 18.18 2.07
C ALA A 163 -17.19 19.30 1.49
N PHE A 164 -16.92 19.27 0.17
CA PHE A 164 -16.13 20.31 -0.49
C PHE A 164 -16.86 21.67 -0.49
N LEU A 165 -18.17 21.69 -0.67
CA LEU A 165 -18.99 22.91 -0.59
C LEU A 165 -18.96 23.51 0.83
N GLN A 166 -18.98 22.67 1.87
CA GLN A 166 -18.80 23.12 3.25
C GLN A 166 -17.42 23.74 3.45
N PHE A 167 -16.36 23.12 2.95
CA PHE A 167 -15.00 23.69 3.03
C PHE A 167 -14.88 25.03 2.32
N LYS A 168 -15.44 25.15 1.11
CA LYS A 168 -15.44 26.37 0.31
C LYS A 168 -15.93 27.58 1.11
N SER A 169 -16.95 27.39 1.96
CA SER A 169 -17.52 28.47 2.79
C SER A 169 -16.52 29.05 3.81
N LYS A 170 -15.47 28.29 4.14
CA LYS A 170 -14.43 28.65 5.10
C LYS A 170 -13.15 29.17 4.41
N CYS A 171 -13.03 28.98 3.10
CA CYS A 171 -11.86 29.41 2.34
C CYS A 171 -11.77 30.95 2.26
N PRO A 172 -10.58 31.54 2.42
CA PRO A 172 -10.34 32.96 2.18
C PRO A 172 -10.66 33.39 0.75
N ASN A 173 -10.50 32.47 -0.22
CA ASN A 173 -10.86 32.66 -1.62
C ASN A 173 -11.81 31.55 -2.11
N PRO A 174 -13.12 31.66 -1.83
CA PRO A 174 -14.11 30.66 -2.25
C PRO A 174 -14.18 30.47 -3.77
N ALA A 175 -13.82 31.49 -4.55
CA ALA A 175 -13.84 31.42 -6.01
C ALA A 175 -12.72 30.54 -6.56
N ALA A 176 -11.53 30.59 -5.96
CA ALA A 176 -10.44 29.67 -6.32
C ALA A 176 -10.80 28.22 -6.02
N PHE A 177 -11.50 27.96 -4.91
CA PHE A 177 -11.90 26.60 -4.53
C PHE A 177 -12.95 25.98 -5.47
N GLU A 178 -13.70 26.80 -6.22
CA GLU A 178 -14.71 26.32 -7.18
C GLU A 178 -14.12 25.44 -8.29
N VAL A 179 -12.85 25.67 -8.65
CA VAL A 179 -12.15 24.87 -9.66
C VAL A 179 -12.02 23.42 -9.18
N TYR A 180 -11.65 23.21 -7.92
CA TYR A 180 -11.51 21.88 -7.33
C TYR A 180 -12.86 21.16 -7.18
N ILE A 181 -13.92 21.89 -6.84
CA ILE A 181 -15.29 21.33 -6.86
C ILE A 181 -15.67 20.89 -8.27
N SER A 182 -15.38 21.72 -9.28
CA SER A 182 -15.69 21.38 -10.69
C SER A 182 -14.91 20.15 -11.16
N GLN A 183 -13.62 20.06 -10.82
CA GLN A 183 -12.79 18.89 -11.10
C GLN A 183 -13.31 17.63 -10.40
N LEU A 184 -13.67 17.74 -9.12
CA LEU A 184 -14.25 16.63 -8.36
C LEU A 184 -15.55 16.13 -9.01
N THR A 185 -16.45 17.04 -9.40
CA THR A 185 -17.69 16.69 -10.10
C THR A 185 -17.40 15.92 -11.39
N LEU A 186 -16.44 16.40 -12.21
CA LEU A 186 -16.04 15.72 -13.44
C LEU A 186 -15.50 14.30 -13.17
N ILE A 187 -14.70 14.12 -12.11
CA ILE A 187 -14.18 12.80 -11.72
C ILE A 187 -15.34 11.87 -11.33
N LEU A 188 -16.26 12.33 -10.48
CA LEU A 188 -17.35 11.52 -9.94
C LEU A 188 -18.37 11.15 -11.02
N GLU A 189 -18.75 12.09 -11.88
CA GLU A 189 -19.74 11.90 -12.94
C GLU A 189 -19.19 11.16 -14.18
N SER A 190 -17.86 11.05 -14.32
CA SER A 190 -17.24 10.36 -15.45
C SER A 190 -17.68 8.90 -15.53
N THR A 191 -18.08 8.47 -16.72
CA THR A 191 -18.32 7.06 -17.07
C THR A 191 -17.09 6.41 -17.72
N GLU A 192 -16.03 7.18 -17.95
CA GLU A 192 -14.79 6.69 -18.57
C GLU A 192 -13.80 6.18 -17.53
N TYR A 193 -13.81 6.75 -16.32
CA TYR A 193 -12.93 6.32 -15.24
C TYR A 193 -13.51 5.13 -14.49
N SER A 194 -12.70 4.10 -14.33
CA SER A 194 -12.91 3.04 -13.35
C SER A 194 -12.91 3.60 -11.93
N GLU A 195 -13.47 2.85 -10.97
CA GLU A 195 -13.47 3.25 -9.55
C GLU A 195 -12.04 3.47 -9.02
N SER A 196 -11.10 2.60 -9.42
CA SER A 196 -9.69 2.72 -9.06
C SER A 196 -9.07 4.04 -9.55
N GLU A 197 -9.37 4.43 -10.80
CA GLU A 197 -8.90 5.70 -11.36
C GLU A 197 -9.55 6.89 -10.66
N LYS A 198 -10.84 6.82 -10.32
CA LYS A 198 -11.52 7.88 -9.57
C LYS A 198 -10.85 8.11 -8.21
N TYR A 199 -10.56 7.05 -7.45
CA TYR A 199 -9.84 7.18 -6.18
C TYR A 199 -8.43 7.77 -6.37
N ALA A 200 -7.68 7.31 -7.36
CA ALA A 200 -6.35 7.87 -7.64
C ALA A 200 -6.40 9.38 -7.97
N LEU A 201 -7.37 9.81 -8.78
CA LEU A 201 -7.57 11.22 -9.13
C LEU A 201 -8.05 12.05 -7.92
N ILE A 202 -8.89 11.48 -7.06
CA ILE A 202 -9.32 12.12 -5.80
C ILE A 202 -8.12 12.33 -4.87
N TYR A 203 -7.21 11.36 -4.78
CA TYR A 203 -5.98 11.52 -4.02
C TYR A 203 -5.12 12.67 -4.55
N GLU A 204 -4.90 12.71 -5.87
CA GLU A 204 -4.16 13.80 -6.53
C GLU A 204 -4.82 15.16 -6.23
N LEU A 205 -6.15 15.25 -6.32
CA LEU A 205 -6.91 16.46 -6.00
C LEU A 205 -6.75 16.91 -4.54
N ILE A 206 -6.79 15.97 -3.59
CA ILE A 206 -6.58 16.25 -2.16
C ILE A 206 -5.15 16.78 -1.92
N LEU A 207 -4.15 16.25 -2.62
CA LEU A 207 -2.78 16.74 -2.54
C LEU A 207 -2.66 18.16 -3.09
N GLU A 208 -3.25 18.45 -4.25
CA GLU A 208 -3.25 19.80 -4.84
C GLU A 208 -3.89 20.82 -3.89
N ILE A 209 -5.05 20.50 -3.32
CA ILE A 209 -5.73 21.35 -2.33
C ILE A 209 -4.84 21.56 -1.09
N SER A 210 -4.19 20.49 -0.61
CA SER A 210 -3.32 20.56 0.58
C SER A 210 -2.08 21.44 0.36
N VAL A 211 -1.61 21.55 -0.90
CA VAL A 211 -0.48 22.41 -1.28
C VAL A 211 -0.93 23.86 -1.46
N GLU A 212 -2.10 24.09 -2.07
CA GLU A 212 -2.63 25.43 -2.32
C GLU A 212 -3.16 26.11 -1.04
N PHE A 213 -3.76 25.33 -0.12
CA PHE A 213 -4.32 25.83 1.14
C PHE A 213 -3.63 25.18 2.37
N PRO A 214 -2.31 25.39 2.57
CA PRO A 214 -1.55 24.70 3.61
C PRO A 214 -2.06 25.04 5.02
N ASP A 215 -2.50 26.28 5.25
CA ASP A 215 -3.02 26.74 6.55
C ASP A 215 -4.37 26.12 6.91
N LEU A 216 -5.13 25.66 5.91
CA LEU A 216 -6.43 25.02 6.10
C LEU A 216 -6.38 23.50 5.92
N LYS A 217 -5.20 22.93 5.68
CA LYS A 217 -5.04 21.50 5.39
C LYS A 217 -5.59 20.62 6.51
N GLU A 218 -5.27 20.91 7.78
CA GLU A 218 -5.76 20.10 8.91
C GLU A 218 -7.29 20.17 8.98
N GLU A 219 -7.87 21.37 8.83
CA GLU A 219 -9.32 21.55 8.81
C GLU A 219 -10.00 20.85 7.62
N PHE A 220 -9.40 20.92 6.43
CA PHE A 220 -9.89 20.22 5.24
C PHE A 220 -9.93 18.71 5.47
N LEU A 221 -8.83 18.14 5.96
CA LEU A 221 -8.70 16.71 6.19
C LEU A 221 -9.62 16.19 7.32
N GLU A 222 -10.08 17.05 8.23
CA GLU A 222 -11.04 16.70 9.28
C GLU A 222 -12.51 16.80 8.84
N LEU A 223 -12.80 17.26 7.62
CA LEU A 223 -14.19 17.34 7.17
C LEU A 223 -14.79 15.94 6.99
N GLU A 224 -15.98 15.76 7.56
CA GLU A 224 -16.77 14.56 7.41
C GLU A 224 -17.46 14.50 6.05
N ILE A 225 -17.44 13.32 5.44
CA ILE A 225 -18.09 12.98 4.19
C ILE A 225 -19.33 12.16 4.53
N GLY A 226 -20.48 12.84 4.68
CA GLY A 226 -21.73 12.20 5.07
C GLY A 226 -21.58 11.36 6.34
N SER A 227 -21.92 10.08 6.28
CA SER A 227 -21.71 9.10 7.36
C SER A 227 -20.49 8.19 7.16
N PHE A 228 -19.73 8.37 6.07
CA PHE A 228 -18.64 7.48 5.68
C PHE A 228 -17.39 7.69 6.55
N GLY A 229 -17.04 8.94 6.82
CA GLY A 229 -15.88 9.32 7.62
C GLY A 229 -15.21 10.58 7.05
N SER A 230 -14.01 10.90 7.49
CA SER A 230 -13.36 12.16 7.10
C SER A 230 -12.60 12.10 5.78
N ILE A 231 -12.30 13.27 5.21
CA ILE A 231 -11.41 13.42 4.03
C ILE A 231 -10.04 12.77 4.27
N TYR A 232 -9.52 12.83 5.51
CA TYR A 232 -8.29 12.12 5.86
C TYR A 232 -8.39 10.60 5.66
N MET A 233 -9.50 9.99 6.08
CA MET A 233 -9.72 8.55 5.86
C MET A 233 -9.80 8.23 4.36
N LEU A 234 -10.53 9.06 3.60
CA LEU A 234 -10.59 8.94 2.14
C LEU A 234 -9.20 9.06 1.50
N GLN A 235 -8.37 10.01 1.95
CA GLN A 235 -7.00 10.18 1.45
C GLN A 235 -6.16 8.91 1.66
N GLU A 236 -6.26 8.30 2.83
CA GLU A 236 -5.52 7.10 3.23
C GLU A 236 -5.95 5.82 2.49
N ILE A 237 -7.19 5.77 2.03
CA ILE A 237 -7.68 4.74 1.10
C ILE A 237 -7.20 5.05 -0.32
N SER A 238 -7.44 6.28 -0.78
CA SER A 238 -7.20 6.73 -2.15
C SER A 238 -5.72 6.66 -2.54
N VAL A 239 -4.81 6.86 -1.59
CA VAL A 239 -3.36 6.71 -1.83
C VAL A 239 -2.97 5.29 -2.26
N GLN A 240 -3.72 4.26 -1.86
CA GLN A 240 -3.42 2.88 -2.30
C GLN A 240 -3.66 2.73 -3.79
N TYR A 241 -4.76 3.29 -4.30
CA TYR A 241 -5.07 3.30 -5.73
C TYR A 241 -4.09 4.17 -6.53
N TYR A 242 -3.72 5.33 -6.00
CA TYR A 242 -2.66 6.16 -6.60
C TYR A 242 -1.34 5.41 -6.71
N ARG A 243 -0.93 4.68 -5.66
CA ARG A 243 0.30 3.86 -5.70
C ARG A 243 0.21 2.77 -6.75
N MET A 244 -0.94 2.10 -6.91
CA MET A 244 -1.12 1.13 -7.98
C MET A 244 -0.86 1.77 -9.34
N LYS A 245 -1.46 2.94 -9.63
CA LYS A 245 -1.20 3.71 -10.87
C LYS A 245 0.30 3.99 -11.08
N GLU A 246 1.02 4.41 -10.03
CA GLU A 246 2.44 4.75 -10.12
C GLU A 246 3.37 3.53 -10.35
N VAL A 247 2.98 2.30 -10.00
CA VAL A 247 3.83 1.11 -10.19
C VAL A 247 4.28 0.97 -11.64
N LYS A 248 3.40 1.25 -12.61
CA LYS A 248 3.74 1.16 -14.05
C LYS A 248 4.92 2.05 -14.41
N LYS A 249 4.94 3.27 -13.90
CA LYS A 249 6.04 4.22 -14.10
C LYS A 249 7.30 3.72 -13.40
N LEU A 250 7.16 3.27 -12.15
CA LEU A 250 8.29 2.80 -11.33
C LEU A 250 8.98 1.55 -11.90
N PHE A 251 8.22 0.68 -12.59
CA PHE A 251 8.72 -0.55 -13.20
C PHE A 251 9.24 -0.34 -14.62
N LYS A 252 9.06 0.86 -15.19
CA LYS A 252 9.55 1.19 -16.52
C LYS A 252 11.08 1.32 -16.54
N GLY A 253 11.69 0.85 -17.63
CA GLY A 253 13.14 0.91 -17.87
C GLY A 253 13.86 -0.36 -17.42
N THR A 254 14.36 -1.13 -18.38
CA THR A 254 15.18 -2.33 -18.13
C THR A 254 16.65 -2.04 -18.43
N PRO A 255 17.62 -2.58 -17.65
CA PRO A 255 17.48 -3.56 -16.56
C PRO A 255 17.31 -2.96 -15.14
N LYS A 256 17.35 -1.62 -14.97
CA LYS A 256 17.20 -0.97 -13.66
C LYS A 256 16.16 0.14 -13.72
N CYS A 257 14.92 -0.24 -13.46
CA CYS A 257 13.80 0.67 -13.31
C CYS A 257 13.97 1.57 -12.09
N GLU A 258 13.11 2.59 -11.96
CA GLU A 258 13.15 3.54 -10.85
C GLU A 258 12.99 2.83 -9.50
N PHE A 259 12.08 1.85 -9.42
CA PHE A 259 11.86 1.05 -8.21
C PHE A 259 13.15 0.40 -7.68
N VAL A 260 13.85 -0.36 -8.53
CA VAL A 260 15.08 -1.06 -8.15
C VAL A 260 16.19 -0.06 -7.85
N SER A 261 16.29 1.02 -8.64
CA SER A 261 17.31 2.05 -8.46
C SER A 261 17.19 2.75 -7.11
N ALA A 262 15.97 3.02 -6.66
CA ALA A 262 15.69 3.59 -5.34
C ALA A 262 16.08 2.64 -4.20
N LEU A 263 15.79 1.35 -4.32
CA LEU A 263 16.21 0.36 -3.31
C LEU A 263 17.74 0.25 -3.23
N TYR A 264 18.43 0.31 -4.37
CA TYR A 264 19.88 0.33 -4.43
C TYR A 264 20.49 1.61 -3.81
N SER A 265 19.86 2.77 -3.99
CA SER A 265 20.35 4.03 -3.40
C SER A 265 20.29 3.98 -1.86
N CYS A 266 19.26 3.35 -1.30
CA CYS A 266 19.10 3.12 0.14
C CYS A 266 20.27 2.32 0.76
N LEU A 267 20.97 1.48 -0.01
CA LEU A 267 22.14 0.73 0.50
C LEU A 267 23.33 1.63 0.83
N SER A 268 23.39 2.83 0.24
CA SER A 268 24.45 3.80 0.46
C SER A 268 24.01 4.95 1.37
N ASP A 269 22.72 5.05 1.68
CA ASP A 269 22.18 6.08 2.56
C ASP A 269 22.55 5.81 4.02
N SER A 270 23.22 6.78 4.63
CA SER A 270 23.68 6.74 6.00
C SER A 270 22.54 6.62 7.03
N LYS A 271 21.30 6.99 6.67
CA LYS A 271 20.14 6.93 7.57
C LYS A 271 19.77 5.51 7.99
N TYR A 272 20.13 4.49 7.18
CA TYR A 272 19.80 3.08 7.44
C TYR A 272 20.90 2.28 8.15
N GLN A 273 22.10 2.85 8.35
CA GLN A 273 23.19 2.26 9.16
C GLN A 273 23.51 0.77 8.84
N LEU A 274 23.49 0.39 7.56
CA LEU A 274 23.67 -1.00 7.14
C LEU A 274 25.13 -1.48 7.21
N SER A 275 25.35 -2.65 7.80
CA SER A 275 26.64 -3.36 7.72
C SER A 275 26.95 -3.80 6.28
N MET A 276 28.23 -4.03 5.97
CA MET A 276 28.64 -4.53 4.64
C MET A 276 27.96 -5.86 4.28
N SER A 277 27.79 -6.77 5.26
CA SER A 277 27.09 -8.04 5.06
C SER A 277 25.62 -7.84 4.72
N ASN A 278 24.93 -6.94 5.45
CA ASN A 278 23.51 -6.65 5.21
C ASN A 278 23.32 -6.04 3.82
N LYS A 279 24.22 -5.15 3.39
CA LYS A 279 24.23 -4.63 2.01
C LYS A 279 24.37 -5.76 0.99
N GLY A 280 25.23 -6.74 1.25
CA GLY A 280 25.39 -7.93 0.39
C GLY A 280 24.09 -8.72 0.23
N TYR A 281 23.41 -9.03 1.35
CA TYR A 281 22.15 -9.78 1.32
C TYR A 281 21.03 -9.03 0.59
N LEU A 282 20.90 -7.72 0.83
CA LEU A 282 19.90 -6.88 0.18
C LEU A 282 20.14 -6.72 -1.32
N LYS A 283 21.41 -6.63 -1.78
CA LYS A 283 21.73 -6.61 -3.21
C LYS A 283 21.19 -7.85 -3.93
N VAL A 284 21.41 -9.03 -3.35
CA VAL A 284 20.91 -10.30 -3.92
C VAL A 284 19.38 -10.29 -4.01
N LEU A 285 18.69 -9.72 -3.02
CA LEU A 285 17.24 -9.55 -3.08
C LEU A 285 16.82 -8.60 -4.22
N PHE A 286 17.49 -7.46 -4.37
CA PHE A 286 17.14 -6.46 -5.38
C PHE A 286 17.48 -6.92 -6.80
N ASP A 287 18.51 -7.74 -6.97
CA ASP A 287 18.80 -8.40 -8.24
C ASP A 287 17.66 -9.32 -8.66
N LYS A 288 17.06 -10.06 -7.70
CA LYS A 288 15.86 -10.86 -7.99
C LYS A 288 14.66 -10.00 -8.37
N PHE A 289 14.44 -8.87 -7.70
CA PHE A 289 13.38 -7.94 -8.08
C PHE A 289 13.59 -7.42 -9.50
N SER A 290 14.83 -7.10 -9.87
CA SER A 290 15.18 -6.66 -11.23
C SER A 290 14.82 -7.71 -12.28
N VAL A 291 15.13 -8.99 -12.01
CA VAL A 291 14.78 -10.11 -12.90
C VAL A 291 13.27 -10.29 -13.02
N ILE A 292 12.52 -10.15 -11.92
CA ILE A 292 11.05 -10.26 -11.93
C ILE A 292 10.42 -9.14 -12.76
N ILE A 293 10.85 -7.90 -12.56
CA ILE A 293 10.30 -6.73 -13.28
C ILE A 293 10.64 -6.79 -14.77
N ALA A 294 11.82 -7.31 -15.13
CA ALA A 294 12.22 -7.48 -16.51
C ALA A 294 11.51 -8.66 -17.22
N ASN A 295 10.73 -9.48 -16.50
CA ASN A 295 10.00 -10.59 -17.09
C ASN A 295 8.67 -10.11 -17.69
N ASP A 296 8.66 -9.98 -19.02
CA ASP A 296 7.49 -9.56 -19.83
C ASP A 296 6.40 -10.64 -19.94
N THR A 297 6.69 -11.87 -19.52
CA THR A 297 5.69 -12.94 -19.44
C THR A 297 4.81 -12.85 -18.19
N LEU A 298 5.02 -11.86 -17.33
CA LEU A 298 4.24 -11.64 -16.12
C LEU A 298 3.44 -10.34 -16.25
N THR A 299 2.19 -10.37 -15.79
CA THR A 299 1.42 -9.14 -15.62
C THR A 299 2.00 -8.30 -14.46
N TYR A 300 1.64 -7.02 -14.36
CA TYR A 300 2.09 -6.19 -13.24
C TYR A 300 1.66 -6.78 -11.89
N ALA A 301 0.43 -7.28 -11.77
CA ALA A 301 -0.03 -7.95 -10.55
C ALA A 301 0.83 -9.17 -10.19
N GLU A 302 1.19 -9.99 -11.18
CA GLU A 302 2.07 -11.16 -10.99
C GLU A 302 3.50 -10.76 -10.61
N GLN A 303 4.05 -9.70 -11.20
CA GLN A 303 5.36 -9.17 -10.84
C GLN A 303 5.39 -8.68 -9.38
N ILE A 304 4.39 -7.89 -8.96
CA ILE A 304 4.26 -7.40 -7.58
C ILE A 304 4.15 -8.59 -6.61
N LYS A 305 3.32 -9.58 -6.95
CA LYS A 305 3.15 -10.81 -6.15
C LYS A 305 4.45 -11.59 -6.01
N ALA A 306 5.22 -11.73 -7.09
CA ALA A 306 6.52 -12.40 -7.06
C ALA A 306 7.56 -11.62 -6.23
N ILE A 307 7.57 -10.28 -6.30
CA ILE A 307 8.42 -9.42 -5.45
C ILE A 307 8.06 -9.62 -3.97
N SER A 308 6.76 -9.57 -3.63
CA SER A 308 6.28 -9.79 -2.27
C SER A 308 6.69 -11.16 -1.75
N TYR A 309 6.57 -12.21 -2.58
CA TYR A 309 7.04 -13.55 -2.24
C TYR A 309 8.54 -13.59 -1.93
N GLN A 310 9.39 -13.00 -2.79
CA GLN A 310 10.84 -12.95 -2.56
C GLN A 310 11.19 -12.17 -1.27
N TYR A 311 10.49 -11.07 -1.01
CA TYR A 311 10.61 -10.32 0.25
C TYR A 311 10.29 -11.21 1.46
N ARG A 312 9.19 -11.97 1.43
CA ARG A 312 8.84 -12.86 2.55
C ARG A 312 9.89 -13.93 2.81
N GLN A 313 10.41 -14.56 1.75
CA GLN A 313 11.48 -15.55 1.90
C GLN A 313 12.74 -14.93 2.49
N PHE A 314 13.04 -13.68 2.11
CA PHE A 314 14.16 -12.93 2.66
C PHE A 314 13.98 -12.66 4.16
N ILE A 315 12.80 -12.17 4.58
CA ILE A 315 12.54 -11.85 6.00
C ILE A 315 12.47 -13.10 6.89
N LYS A 316 12.01 -14.24 6.37
CA LYS A 316 12.12 -15.51 7.12
C LYS A 316 13.57 -15.85 7.51
N THR A 317 14.53 -15.46 6.67
CA THR A 317 15.96 -15.72 6.91
C THR A 317 16.61 -14.57 7.68
N TYR A 318 16.26 -13.34 7.36
CA TYR A 318 16.88 -12.11 7.86
C TYR A 318 15.85 -11.21 8.57
N TYR A 319 15.11 -11.78 9.53
CA TYR A 319 13.97 -11.11 10.18
C TYR A 319 14.33 -9.74 10.80
N TYR A 320 15.54 -9.61 11.33
CA TYR A 320 16.07 -8.36 11.90
C TYR A 320 16.20 -7.21 10.89
N LEU A 321 16.11 -7.48 9.58
CA LEU A 321 16.13 -6.46 8.52
C LEU A 321 14.72 -5.97 8.12
N GLN A 322 13.65 -6.57 8.64
CA GLN A 322 12.27 -6.29 8.24
C GLN A 322 11.93 -4.79 8.33
N GLU A 323 12.12 -4.19 9.49
CA GLU A 323 11.81 -2.77 9.69
C GLU A 323 12.68 -1.88 8.80
N THR A 324 13.93 -2.28 8.59
CA THR A 324 14.88 -1.52 7.76
C THR A 324 14.44 -1.51 6.31
N ILE A 325 14.17 -2.68 5.70
CA ILE A 325 13.74 -2.75 4.30
C ILE A 325 12.37 -2.10 4.09
N LEU A 326 11.41 -2.27 5.01
CA LEU A 326 10.10 -1.60 4.93
C LEU A 326 10.23 -0.07 4.99
N SER A 327 11.33 0.44 5.54
CA SER A 327 11.63 1.88 5.59
C SER A 327 12.42 2.41 4.37
N PHE A 328 12.80 1.55 3.42
CA PHE A 328 13.51 1.99 2.22
C PHE A 328 12.61 2.86 1.36
N GLU A 329 13.08 4.06 1.07
CA GLU A 329 12.36 5.06 0.30
C GLU A 329 12.41 4.68 -1.19
N ILE A 330 11.25 4.68 -1.84
CA ILE A 330 11.12 4.47 -3.29
C ILE A 330 11.12 5.84 -3.98
N SER A 331 10.18 6.70 -3.60
CA SER A 331 10.15 8.12 -4.00
C SER A 331 9.32 8.92 -3.01
N ALA A 332 9.37 10.26 -3.12
CA ALA A 332 8.55 11.14 -2.30
C ALA A 332 7.05 10.97 -2.59
N GLU A 333 6.71 10.71 -3.86
CA GLU A 333 5.34 10.55 -4.34
C GLU A 333 4.77 9.16 -4.01
N PHE A 334 5.58 8.10 -4.13
CA PHE A 334 5.13 6.73 -3.89
C PHE A 334 5.17 6.35 -2.39
N GLY A 335 6.24 6.73 -1.70
CA GLY A 335 6.53 6.35 -0.32
C GLY A 335 7.63 5.31 -0.20
N THR A 336 7.48 4.35 0.71
CA THR A 336 8.51 3.34 1.02
C THR A 336 8.22 1.96 0.43
N PHE A 337 9.17 1.04 0.52
CA PHE A 337 8.94 -0.37 0.23
C PHE A 337 7.85 -0.98 1.12
N GLY A 338 7.68 -0.48 2.35
CA GLY A 338 6.55 -0.85 3.20
C GLY A 338 5.21 -0.45 2.59
N ASP A 339 5.13 0.75 2.01
CA ASP A 339 3.95 1.22 1.28
C ASP A 339 3.68 0.37 0.04
N PHE A 340 4.72 -0.10 -0.66
CA PHE A 340 4.57 -1.05 -1.77
C PHE A 340 3.95 -2.38 -1.31
N ILE A 341 4.43 -2.95 -0.19
CA ILE A 341 3.87 -4.18 0.38
C ILE A 341 2.43 -3.97 0.89
N ALA A 342 2.15 -2.82 1.49
CA ALA A 342 0.81 -2.47 1.94
C ALA A 342 -0.19 -2.33 0.78
N MET A 343 0.21 -1.62 -0.28
CA MET A 343 -0.57 -1.49 -1.51
C MET A 343 -0.83 -2.86 -2.13
N PHE A 344 0.16 -3.75 -2.16
CA PHE A 344 -0.03 -5.13 -2.63
C PHE A 344 -1.05 -5.90 -1.80
N ALA A 345 -0.91 -5.87 -0.47
CA ALA A 345 -1.84 -6.56 0.43
C ALA A 345 -3.26 -6.00 0.28
N PHE A 346 -3.41 -4.67 0.16
CA PHE A 346 -4.68 -4.01 -0.12
C PHE A 346 -5.29 -4.49 -1.43
N GLY A 347 -4.55 -4.41 -2.56
CA GLY A 347 -5.02 -4.79 -3.89
C GLY A 347 -5.46 -6.25 -4.01
N GLU A 348 -4.67 -7.19 -3.47
CA GLU A 348 -5.07 -8.60 -3.43
C GLU A 348 -6.27 -8.84 -2.52
N SER A 349 -6.36 -8.15 -1.37
CA SER A 349 -7.41 -8.42 -0.38
C SER A 349 -8.77 -7.83 -0.74
N GLN A 350 -8.77 -6.70 -1.45
CA GLN A 350 -9.95 -5.99 -1.93
C GLN A 350 -10.32 -6.39 -3.37
N GLU A 351 -9.51 -7.24 -4.01
CA GLU A 351 -9.66 -7.61 -5.42
C GLU A 351 -9.79 -6.39 -6.35
N CYS A 352 -9.09 -5.30 -6.02
CA CYS A 352 -9.27 -3.99 -6.64
C CYS A 352 -8.13 -3.57 -7.57
N TRP A 353 -7.41 -4.55 -8.11
CA TRP A 353 -6.36 -4.32 -9.11
C TRP A 353 -6.94 -3.60 -10.34
N PRO A 354 -6.25 -2.56 -10.87
CA PRO A 354 -6.61 -2.00 -12.17
C PRO A 354 -6.67 -3.08 -13.25
N GLU A 355 -7.61 -3.00 -14.19
CA GLU A 355 -7.80 -4.06 -15.21
C GLU A 355 -6.54 -4.28 -16.06
N ASP A 356 -5.82 -3.19 -16.33
CA ASP A 356 -4.56 -3.16 -17.06
C ASP A 356 -3.36 -3.73 -16.27
N PHE A 357 -3.53 -4.09 -15.00
CA PHE A 357 -2.57 -4.86 -14.20
C PHE A 357 -2.75 -6.37 -14.36
N LEU A 358 -3.92 -6.79 -14.85
CA LEU A 358 -4.29 -8.19 -15.05
C LEU A 358 -4.03 -8.66 -16.48
N THR A 359 -3.59 -7.75 -17.35
CA THR A 359 -3.20 -8.03 -18.73
C THR A 359 -1.67 -7.94 -18.87
N PHE A 360 -1.14 -8.54 -19.93
CA PHE A 360 0.31 -8.47 -20.19
C PHE A 360 0.75 -7.03 -20.44
N PRO A 361 1.93 -6.62 -19.95
CA PRO A 361 2.43 -5.27 -20.17
C PRO A 361 2.49 -4.97 -21.67
N GLU A 362 1.97 -3.81 -22.09
CA GLU A 362 2.06 -3.38 -23.48
C GLU A 362 3.53 -3.26 -23.88
N VAL A 363 3.97 -4.13 -24.80
CA VAL A 363 5.27 -4.00 -25.45
C VAL A 363 5.19 -2.82 -26.40
N THR A 364 5.66 -1.66 -25.94
CA THR A 364 5.91 -0.51 -26.80
C THR A 364 7.11 -0.84 -27.68
N THR A 365 6.86 -1.60 -28.75
CA THR A 365 7.82 -1.70 -29.85
C THR A 365 7.86 -0.32 -30.49
N GLU A 366 8.86 0.50 -30.16
CA GLU A 366 9.25 1.60 -31.04
C GLU A 366 9.65 0.97 -32.37
N VAL A 367 8.68 0.84 -33.28
CA VAL A 367 8.98 0.56 -34.67
C VAL A 367 9.67 1.82 -35.17
N ALA A 368 11.00 1.79 -35.22
CA ALA A 368 11.75 2.79 -35.95
C ALA A 368 11.23 2.78 -37.39
N THR A 369 10.41 3.76 -37.73
CA THR A 369 9.99 4.05 -39.10
C THR A 369 11.22 4.53 -39.84
N THR A 370 12.04 3.59 -40.29
CA THR A 370 13.00 3.85 -41.36
C THR A 370 12.16 4.20 -42.58
N GLU A 371 12.19 5.47 -43.00
CA GLU A 371 11.66 5.89 -44.29
C GLU A 371 12.37 5.09 -45.39
N THR A 372 11.74 4.01 -45.86
CA THR A 372 12.20 3.30 -47.05
C THR A 372 11.78 4.12 -48.27
N ALA A 373 12.80 4.66 -48.95
CA ALA A 373 12.67 5.31 -50.23
C ALA A 373 11.87 4.43 -51.21
N THR A 374 10.86 5.05 -51.80
CA THR A 374 10.01 4.49 -52.86
C THR A 374 10.88 4.09 -54.03
N THR A 375 10.98 2.79 -54.32
CA THR A 375 11.52 2.30 -55.58
C THR A 375 10.51 1.33 -56.19
N GLU A 376 10.19 1.59 -57.46
CA GLU A 376 9.12 0.97 -58.24
C GLU A 376 9.24 -0.56 -58.34
N ALA A 377 8.09 -1.23 -58.29
CA ALA A 377 7.94 -2.67 -58.40
C ALA A 377 8.14 -3.18 -59.83
N PRO A 378 8.75 -4.36 -60.04
CA PRO A 378 8.49 -5.20 -61.19
C PRO A 378 7.46 -6.29 -60.84
N THR A 379 6.42 -6.36 -61.65
CA THR A 379 5.34 -7.34 -61.62
C THR A 379 5.82 -8.74 -62.02
N THR A 380 5.61 -9.76 -61.18
CA THR A 380 5.66 -11.17 -61.60
C THR A 380 4.60 -12.04 -60.90
N VAL A 381 3.77 -12.66 -61.75
CA VAL A 381 2.82 -13.79 -61.67
C VAL A 381 2.85 -14.69 -60.42
N PRO A 382 1.70 -15.14 -59.88
CA PRO A 382 1.65 -16.06 -58.74
C PRO A 382 2.11 -17.47 -59.15
N VAL A 383 3.11 -18.00 -58.43
CA VAL A 383 3.48 -19.41 -58.49
C VAL A 383 2.73 -20.16 -57.41
N THR A 384 1.85 -21.07 -57.81
CA THR A 384 1.28 -22.13 -56.97
C THR A 384 2.40 -23.06 -56.51
N GLY A 385 2.70 -23.05 -55.20
CA GLY A 385 3.77 -23.81 -54.58
C GLY A 385 3.25 -24.88 -53.62
N ASP A 386 3.57 -26.12 -53.97
CA ASP A 386 3.28 -27.42 -53.37
C ASP A 386 3.76 -27.59 -51.91
N CYS A 387 2.95 -28.21 -51.03
CA CYS A 387 3.27 -28.49 -49.62
C CYS A 387 4.12 -29.77 -49.43
N SER A 388 5.04 -30.06 -50.35
CA SER A 388 5.79 -31.32 -50.38
C SER A 388 7.12 -31.32 -49.61
N THR A 389 7.45 -30.25 -48.87
CA THR A 389 8.66 -30.19 -48.01
C THR A 389 8.43 -29.66 -46.59
N ALA A 390 7.26 -29.93 -45.99
CA ALA A 390 7.12 -29.80 -44.54
C ALA A 390 7.92 -30.92 -43.85
N SER A 391 9.11 -30.60 -43.34
CA SER A 391 9.90 -31.56 -42.55
C SER A 391 9.12 -31.92 -41.29
N SER A 392 8.94 -33.22 -41.07
CA SER A 392 8.27 -33.81 -39.91
C SER A 392 8.94 -33.41 -38.60
N VAL A 393 8.38 -32.44 -37.87
CA VAL A 393 8.68 -32.25 -36.45
C VAL A 393 7.81 -33.24 -35.67
N VAL A 394 8.44 -34.27 -35.13
CA VAL A 394 7.80 -35.30 -34.30
C VAL A 394 7.47 -34.68 -32.94
N LEU A 395 6.17 -34.52 -32.66
CA LEU A 395 5.66 -34.26 -31.31
C LEU A 395 5.85 -35.52 -30.48
N GLN A 396 6.80 -35.52 -29.54
CA GLN A 396 6.89 -36.56 -28.52
C GLN A 396 6.45 -35.98 -27.17
N VAL A 397 5.31 -36.47 -26.68
CA VAL A 397 4.76 -36.11 -25.36
C VAL A 397 5.40 -37.02 -24.32
N VAL A 398 6.09 -36.44 -23.34
CA VAL A 398 6.51 -37.14 -22.12
C VAL A 398 6.09 -36.28 -20.92
N GLY A 399 4.92 -36.58 -20.34
CA GLY A 399 4.38 -35.87 -19.16
C GLY A 399 3.77 -34.49 -19.46
N THR A 400 3.50 -33.71 -18.41
CA THR A 400 2.71 -32.45 -18.45
C THR A 400 3.50 -31.19 -18.83
N GLN A 401 4.61 -31.30 -19.57
CA GLN A 401 5.33 -30.13 -20.10
C GLN A 401 5.78 -30.37 -21.55
N SER A 402 5.54 -29.38 -22.42
CA SER A 402 6.04 -29.35 -23.79
C SER A 402 7.37 -28.61 -23.84
N ILE A 403 8.41 -29.22 -24.39
CA ILE A 403 9.71 -28.56 -24.64
C ILE A 403 9.83 -28.30 -26.14
N LEU A 404 10.06 -27.05 -26.52
CA LEU A 404 10.50 -26.68 -27.87
C LEU A 404 12.03 -26.76 -27.91
N TYR A 405 12.59 -27.71 -28.67
CA TYR A 405 14.01 -27.66 -29.03
C TYR A 405 14.16 -26.80 -30.29
N THR A 406 14.93 -25.73 -30.17
CA THR A 406 15.58 -25.09 -31.32
C THR A 406 17.07 -25.38 -31.20
N SER A 407 17.69 -25.76 -32.31
CA SER A 407 19.15 -25.95 -32.42
C SER A 407 19.88 -24.63 -32.31
#